data_AF-A0A7U9T0D9-F1
#
_entry.id   AF-A0A7U9T0D9-F1
#
_cell.length_a   1.000
_cell.length_b   1.000
_cell.length_c   1.000
_cell.angle_alpha   90.00
_cell.angle_beta   90.00
_cell.angle_gamma   90.00
#
_symmetry.space_group_name_H-M   'P 1'
#
loop_
_entity.id
_entity.type
_entity.pdbx_description
1 polymer ?
#
loop_
_entity_poly.entity_id
_entity_poly.type
_entity_poly.pdbx_seq_one_letter_code
_entity_poly.pdbx_strand_id
1 'polypeptide(L)'
;MTWKKNLFSYFVWFVYALAVGLGMACVGSVVCDYADIPFYVGIALGIVWVFLVGGAVFLLHRRRASGGRTQRESAMGTVAEAAIVVIVLAAGLVLRVYGIDRAGEKAAYFQAASVMSGQEIPQVVQGSVYFYLQLLHVVFYFLGNKLMAGVWLQILLQFTAVLLLYFAVRCFAGRAGSMIFLCFCMFSSFMVDEALNLSPEMLYLVIWSGVLLWLVTATGRRFRVPEYFFTGLLVAVPCYLDVAGAFLFFAAASVLFCRRDEEEQRGRMVQAGFLCVLGFLLGFIACVLADAVCSGKTFVGVLGAWMTLYRPERFSIPLATGEAQFPAEFILLLGLLVFGVFGFWRDRENDRMKGWVAGLCAMALLSCFGCFTALMPVGVYLFLLMLALAALGVDECFRRIEPVREEDAEPEEQGTEELVFVRLPEVPRRREPPPAPGMIENPLPLPKRHVSRVLDYDIKSVDSSVYDLETDDNDDFDL
;
A
#
# COMPACT_ATOMS: atom_id res chain seq x y z
N MET A 1 -1.01 -5.18 8.20
CA MET A 1 0.38 -4.70 8.06
C MET A 1 0.49 -3.36 8.78
N THR A 2 1.23 -3.24 9.87
CA THR A 2 1.32 -1.99 10.68
C THR A 2 2.77 -1.65 10.95
N TRP A 3 3.13 -0.37 10.76
CA TRP A 3 4.46 0.17 10.98
C TRP A 3 4.42 1.31 11.98
N LYS A 4 5.43 1.47 12.83
CA LYS A 4 5.54 2.68 13.66
C LYS A 4 5.80 3.89 12.76
N LYS A 5 5.06 4.97 13.00
CA LYS A 5 5.29 6.26 12.35
C LYS A 5 6.66 6.79 12.73
N ASN A 6 7.37 7.26 11.72
CA ASN A 6 8.68 7.89 11.86
C ASN A 6 8.78 9.07 10.89
N LEU A 7 9.85 9.86 11.01
CA LEU A 7 10.08 11.03 10.14
C LEU A 7 9.92 10.73 8.65
N PHE A 8 10.41 9.57 8.20
CA PHE A 8 10.26 9.12 6.82
C PHE A 8 8.79 8.89 6.43
N SER A 9 7.94 8.40 7.35
CA SER A 9 6.50 8.23 7.10
C SER A 9 5.85 9.59 6.85
N TYR A 10 6.14 10.59 7.68
CA TYR A 10 5.62 11.96 7.46
C TYR A 10 6.08 12.57 6.14
N PHE A 11 7.36 12.36 5.77
CA PHE A 11 7.88 12.84 4.48
C PHE A 11 7.17 12.19 3.28
N VAL A 12 7.04 10.86 3.28
CA VAL A 12 6.37 10.12 2.20
C VAL A 12 4.89 10.53 2.08
N TRP A 13 4.21 10.71 3.21
CA TRP A 13 2.82 11.17 3.23
C TRP A 13 2.66 12.64 2.82
N PHE A 14 3.63 13.49 3.10
CA PHE A 14 3.66 14.86 2.58
C PHE A 14 3.74 14.86 1.05
N VAL A 15 4.65 14.04 0.48
CA VAL A 15 4.75 13.87 -0.98
C VAL A 15 3.46 13.32 -1.57
N TYR A 16 2.85 12.32 -0.93
CA TYR A 16 1.56 11.77 -1.34
C TYR A 16 0.44 12.81 -1.33
N ALA A 17 0.29 13.58 -0.24
CA ALA A 17 -0.73 14.62 -0.14
C ALA A 17 -0.54 15.72 -1.18
N LEU A 18 0.71 16.11 -1.45
CA LEU A 18 1.04 17.06 -2.51
C LEU A 18 0.68 16.51 -3.89
N ALA A 19 1.00 15.24 -4.17
CA ALA A 19 0.67 14.59 -5.44
C ALA A 19 -0.84 14.46 -5.66
N VAL A 20 -1.59 14.06 -4.63
CA VAL A 20 -3.08 13.99 -4.69
C VAL A 20 -3.68 15.38 -4.86
N GLY A 21 -3.17 16.39 -4.14
CA GLY A 21 -3.62 17.77 -4.28
C GLY A 21 -3.36 18.35 -5.68
N LEU A 22 -2.17 18.11 -6.23
CA LEU A 22 -1.82 18.51 -7.60
C LEU A 22 -2.68 17.78 -8.63
N GLY A 23 -2.88 16.47 -8.48
CA GLY A 23 -3.75 15.69 -9.35
C GLY A 23 -5.19 16.18 -9.35
N MET A 24 -5.74 16.51 -8.17
CA MET A 24 -7.07 17.12 -8.05
C MET A 24 -7.14 18.50 -8.71
N ALA A 25 -6.09 19.32 -8.58
CA ALA A 25 -6.03 20.63 -9.24
C ALA A 25 -5.96 20.51 -10.77
N CYS A 26 -5.17 19.56 -11.30
CA CYS A 26 -5.06 19.31 -12.74
C CYS A 26 -6.37 18.76 -13.33
N VAL A 27 -7.05 17.85 -12.63
CA VAL A 27 -8.37 17.37 -13.07
C VAL A 27 -9.39 18.49 -12.97
N GLY A 28 -9.37 19.26 -11.89
CA GLY A 28 -10.24 20.42 -11.71
C GLY A 28 -10.07 21.44 -12.84
N SER A 29 -8.83 21.73 -13.26
CA SER A 29 -8.58 22.65 -14.37
C SER A 29 -9.13 22.11 -15.69
N VAL A 30 -8.91 20.83 -16.00
CA VAL A 30 -9.44 20.24 -17.25
C VAL A 30 -10.96 20.19 -17.28
N VAL A 31 -11.61 19.84 -16.16
CA VAL A 31 -13.08 19.88 -16.06
C VAL A 31 -13.61 21.31 -16.24
N CYS A 32 -12.92 22.29 -15.67
CA CYS A 32 -13.25 23.71 -15.84
C CYS A 32 -13.07 24.17 -17.30
N ASP A 33 -12.00 23.76 -17.97
CA ASP A 33 -11.75 24.07 -19.37
C ASP A 33 -12.86 23.48 -20.27
N TYR A 34 -13.31 22.26 -20.01
CA TYR A 34 -14.45 21.66 -20.72
C TYR A 34 -15.78 22.37 -20.49
N ALA A 35 -15.95 22.96 -19.30
CA ALA A 35 -17.16 23.68 -18.92
C ALA A 35 -17.12 25.18 -19.27
N ASP A 36 -16.01 25.67 -19.83
CA ASP A 36 -15.74 27.09 -20.08
C ASP A 36 -15.85 27.95 -18.78
N ILE A 37 -15.37 27.39 -17.67
CA ILE A 37 -15.38 28.02 -16.34
C ILE A 37 -13.93 28.35 -15.93
N PRO A 38 -13.69 29.44 -15.17
CA PRO A 38 -12.34 29.77 -14.71
C PRO A 38 -11.72 28.67 -13.82
N PHE A 39 -10.43 28.39 -14.04
CA PHE A 39 -9.69 27.31 -13.37
C PHE A 39 -9.74 27.33 -11.82
N TYR A 40 -9.88 28.51 -11.20
CA TYR A 40 -9.95 28.65 -9.74
C TYR A 40 -11.20 27.98 -9.15
N VAL A 41 -12.26 27.79 -9.94
CA VAL A 41 -13.47 27.06 -9.53
C VAL A 41 -13.14 25.58 -9.32
N GLY A 42 -12.33 24.97 -10.19
CA GLY A 42 -11.89 23.58 -10.05
C GLY A 42 -11.06 23.38 -8.78
N ILE A 43 -10.18 24.33 -8.47
CA ILE A 43 -9.41 24.34 -7.21
C ILE A 43 -10.36 24.44 -6.00
N ALA A 44 -11.34 25.35 -6.05
CA ALA A 44 -12.32 25.51 -4.98
C ALA A 44 -13.15 24.24 -4.75
N LEU A 45 -13.59 23.56 -5.82
CA LEU A 45 -14.29 22.28 -5.74
C LEU A 45 -13.42 21.18 -5.13
N GLY A 46 -12.14 21.11 -5.49
CA GLY A 46 -11.18 20.20 -4.87
C GLY A 46 -11.03 20.44 -3.36
N ILE A 47 -10.93 21.70 -2.94
CA ILE A 47 -10.88 22.09 -1.52
C ILE A 47 -12.17 21.68 -0.79
N VAL A 48 -13.33 21.98 -1.37
CA VAL A 48 -14.64 21.56 -0.82
C VAL A 48 -14.71 20.05 -0.66
N TRP A 49 -14.23 19.28 -1.65
CA TRP A 49 -14.18 17.82 -1.56
C TRP A 49 -13.31 17.33 -0.40
N VAL A 50 -12.12 17.92 -0.19
CA VAL A 50 -11.25 17.60 0.95
C VAL A 50 -11.97 17.85 2.28
N PHE A 51 -12.68 18.99 2.42
CA PHE A 51 -13.47 19.27 3.61
C PHE A 51 -14.65 18.32 3.80
N LEU A 52 -15.33 17.93 2.71
CA LEU A 52 -16.42 16.95 2.76
C LEU A 52 -15.93 15.58 3.21
N VAL A 53 -14.81 15.09 2.65
CA VAL A 53 -14.19 13.83 3.07
C VAL A 53 -13.76 13.92 4.54
N GLY A 54 -13.08 15.00 4.93
CA GLY A 54 -12.67 15.21 6.32
C GLY A 54 -13.85 15.25 7.29
N GLY A 55 -14.93 15.95 6.93
CA GLY A 55 -16.18 16.00 7.71
C GLY A 55 -16.86 14.63 7.80
N ALA A 56 -16.92 13.88 6.70
CA ALA A 56 -17.48 12.52 6.70
C ALA A 56 -16.68 11.59 7.61
N VAL A 57 -15.35 11.61 7.53
CA VAL A 57 -14.46 10.83 8.40
C VAL A 57 -14.64 11.22 9.87
N PHE A 58 -14.74 12.53 10.17
CA PHE A 58 -14.99 13.03 11.52
C PHE A 58 -16.34 12.58 12.09
N LEU A 59 -17.42 12.64 11.29
CA LEU A 59 -18.75 12.18 11.72
C LEU A 59 -18.78 10.66 11.95
N LEU A 60 -18.09 9.89 11.10
CA LEU A 60 -17.94 8.45 11.26
C LEU A 60 -17.18 8.09 12.54
N HIS A 61 -16.16 8.87 12.89
CA HIS A 61 -15.46 8.75 14.16
C HIS A 61 -16.41 8.97 15.35
N ARG A 62 -17.22 10.04 15.30
CA ARG A 62 -18.13 10.40 16.40
C ARG A 62 -19.29 9.42 16.60
N ARG A 63 -19.78 8.75 15.55
CA ARG A 63 -21.01 7.94 15.58
C ARG A 63 -20.82 6.46 15.93
N ARG A 64 -19.59 5.96 16.09
CA ARG A 64 -19.39 4.52 16.28
C ARG A 64 -19.48 4.07 17.73
N ALA A 65 -20.71 3.72 18.13
CA ALA A 65 -20.99 2.86 19.27
C ALA A 65 -20.60 1.39 18.98
N SER A 66 -20.18 0.70 20.04
CA SER A 66 -19.65 -0.66 20.06
C SER A 66 -20.69 -1.72 19.71
N GLY A 67 -20.86 -2.04 18.43
CA GLY A 67 -21.59 -3.26 18.02
C GLY A 67 -20.63 -4.39 17.63
N GLY A 68 -20.60 -5.48 18.38
CA GLY A 68 -19.94 -6.73 17.96
C GLY A 68 -20.83 -7.49 16.97
N ARG A 69 -20.26 -8.07 15.92
CA ARG A 69 -21.01 -8.82 14.88
C ARG A 69 -21.00 -10.30 15.23
N THR A 70 -22.14 -10.99 15.16
CA THR A 70 -22.21 -12.43 15.48
C THR A 70 -21.66 -13.32 14.35
N GLN A 71 -21.20 -14.52 14.68
CA GLN A 71 -20.58 -15.46 13.73
C GLN A 71 -21.51 -15.91 12.58
N ARG A 72 -22.82 -15.96 12.81
CA ARG A 72 -23.81 -16.30 11.78
C ARG A 72 -24.01 -15.17 10.77
N GLU A 73 -23.97 -13.92 11.24
CA GLU A 73 -24.02 -12.73 10.38
C GLU A 73 -22.75 -12.59 9.52
N SER A 74 -21.60 -13.05 10.02
CA SER A 74 -20.35 -13.02 9.25
C SER A 74 -20.34 -14.06 8.12
N ALA A 75 -20.90 -15.25 8.33
CA ALA A 75 -21.01 -16.31 7.32
C ALA A 75 -21.97 -15.95 6.18
N MET A 76 -23.20 -15.48 6.49
CA MET A 76 -24.13 -14.98 5.47
C MET A 76 -23.54 -13.80 4.71
N GLY A 77 -22.81 -12.93 5.40
CA GLY A 77 -22.07 -11.86 4.76
C GLY A 77 -21.11 -12.40 3.71
N THR A 78 -20.31 -13.42 4.00
CA THR A 78 -19.30 -13.96 3.05
C THR A 78 -19.94 -14.55 1.80
N VAL A 79 -21.07 -15.25 1.94
CA VAL A 79 -21.82 -15.77 0.79
C VAL A 79 -22.37 -14.63 -0.08
N ALA A 80 -22.94 -13.60 0.54
CA ALA A 80 -23.40 -12.41 -0.18
C ALA A 80 -22.26 -11.68 -0.90
N GLU A 81 -21.09 -11.56 -0.26
CA GLU A 81 -19.88 -11.01 -0.89
C GLU A 81 -19.47 -11.82 -2.11
N ALA A 82 -19.38 -13.15 -2.01
CA ALA A 82 -19.04 -14.01 -3.13
C ALA A 82 -20.05 -13.88 -4.30
N ALA A 83 -21.36 -13.80 -4.00
CA ALA A 83 -22.38 -13.58 -5.00
C ALA A 83 -22.19 -12.23 -5.73
N ILE A 84 -21.89 -11.16 -4.98
CA ILE A 84 -21.61 -9.84 -5.57
C ILE A 84 -20.35 -9.88 -6.44
N VAL A 85 -19.27 -10.55 -5.98
CA VAL A 85 -18.04 -10.72 -6.79
C VAL A 85 -18.38 -11.36 -8.13
N VAL A 86 -19.17 -12.45 -8.13
CA VAL A 86 -19.57 -13.16 -9.36
C VAL A 86 -20.38 -12.26 -10.27
N ILE A 87 -21.33 -11.48 -9.73
CA ILE A 87 -22.13 -10.52 -10.52
C ILE A 87 -21.24 -9.44 -11.14
N VAL A 88 -20.31 -8.87 -10.38
CA VAL A 88 -19.40 -7.82 -10.87
C VAL A 88 -18.46 -8.37 -11.95
N LEU A 89 -17.92 -9.59 -11.77
CA LEU A 89 -17.12 -10.26 -12.79
C LEU A 89 -17.94 -10.54 -14.06
N ALA A 90 -19.19 -11.02 -13.91
CA ALA A 90 -20.08 -11.27 -15.04
C ALA A 90 -20.41 -9.97 -15.80
N ALA A 91 -20.70 -8.88 -15.09
CA ALA A 91 -20.95 -7.58 -15.68
C ALA A 91 -19.69 -7.03 -16.39
N GLY A 92 -18.51 -7.17 -15.78
CA GLY A 92 -17.23 -6.83 -16.41
C GLY A 92 -16.95 -7.66 -17.67
N LEU A 93 -17.37 -8.92 -17.70
CA LEU A 93 -17.23 -9.79 -18.87
C LEU A 93 -18.13 -9.30 -20.01
N VAL A 94 -19.39 -8.96 -19.70
CA VAL A 94 -20.33 -8.40 -20.68
C VAL A 94 -19.78 -7.11 -21.30
N LEU A 95 -19.19 -6.21 -20.50
CA LEU A 95 -18.58 -4.99 -21.02
C LEU A 95 -17.45 -5.26 -22.02
N ARG A 96 -16.60 -6.26 -21.73
CA ARG A 96 -15.51 -6.65 -22.64
C ARG A 96 -16.05 -7.31 -23.90
N VAL A 97 -17.05 -8.19 -23.77
CA VAL A 97 -17.72 -8.82 -24.92
C VAL A 97 -18.37 -7.77 -25.82
N TYR A 98 -19.05 -6.77 -25.24
CA TYR A 98 -19.63 -5.66 -25.99
C TYR A 98 -18.56 -4.77 -26.66
N GLY A 99 -17.37 -4.67 -26.04
CA GLY A 99 -16.23 -3.94 -26.58
C GLY A 99 -15.42 -4.69 -27.64
N ILE A 100 -15.70 -5.98 -27.93
CA ILE A 100 -14.89 -6.79 -28.86
C ILE A 100 -14.79 -6.16 -30.25
N ASP A 101 -15.84 -5.48 -30.73
CA ASP A 101 -15.82 -4.83 -32.04
C ASP A 101 -14.82 -3.65 -32.10
N ARG A 102 -14.41 -3.12 -30.94
CA ARG A 102 -13.34 -2.12 -30.79
C ARG A 102 -11.96 -2.75 -30.58
N ALA A 103 -11.87 -4.08 -30.46
CA ALA A 103 -10.59 -4.77 -30.30
C ALA A 103 -9.77 -4.56 -31.59
N GLY A 104 -8.78 -3.67 -31.54
CA GLY A 104 -8.20 -3.11 -32.76
C GLY A 104 -6.74 -2.67 -32.65
N GLU A 105 -6.04 -2.94 -33.76
CA GLU A 105 -4.88 -2.20 -34.29
C GLU A 105 -3.44 -2.58 -33.89
N LYS A 106 -3.15 -3.23 -32.75
CA LYS A 106 -1.79 -3.81 -32.53
C LYS A 106 -1.61 -5.16 -33.24
N ALA A 107 -1.80 -5.18 -34.56
CA ALA A 107 -1.60 -6.35 -35.42
C ALA A 107 -0.17 -6.93 -35.32
N ALA A 108 0.79 -6.16 -34.78
CA ALA A 108 2.17 -6.59 -34.57
C ALA A 108 2.30 -7.86 -33.74
N TYR A 109 1.61 -7.98 -32.59
CA TYR A 109 1.70 -9.18 -31.76
C TYR A 109 1.00 -10.39 -32.39
N PHE A 110 -0.14 -10.14 -33.05
CA PHE A 110 -0.84 -11.18 -33.79
C PHE A 110 0.04 -11.75 -34.91
N GLN A 111 0.65 -10.88 -35.72
CA GLN A 111 1.54 -11.27 -36.81
C GLN A 111 2.80 -11.97 -36.27
N ALA A 112 3.42 -11.43 -35.23
CA ALA A 112 4.63 -11.98 -34.62
C ALA A 112 4.42 -13.38 -34.02
N ALA A 113 3.24 -13.65 -33.47
CA ALA A 113 2.92 -14.96 -32.89
C ALA A 113 2.23 -15.92 -33.88
N SER A 114 1.79 -15.46 -35.05
CA SER A 114 1.07 -16.30 -36.02
C SER A 114 1.91 -17.49 -36.48
N VAL A 115 1.26 -18.64 -36.64
CA VAL A 115 1.92 -19.87 -37.08
C VAL A 115 1.98 -19.85 -38.61
N MET A 116 3.15 -19.53 -39.16
CA MET A 116 3.43 -19.52 -40.59
C MET A 116 4.69 -20.33 -40.90
N SER A 117 4.75 -20.96 -42.08
CA SER A 117 5.90 -21.78 -42.47
C SER A 117 7.17 -20.93 -42.56
N GLY A 118 8.20 -21.30 -41.79
CA GLY A 118 9.50 -20.62 -41.79
C GLY A 118 9.58 -19.33 -40.97
N GLN A 119 8.52 -18.96 -40.24
CA GLN A 119 8.54 -17.82 -39.34
C GLN A 119 8.87 -18.28 -37.91
N GLU A 120 9.98 -17.79 -37.37
CA GLU A 120 10.34 -17.99 -35.96
C GLU A 120 9.82 -16.84 -35.10
N ILE A 121 9.52 -17.14 -33.83
CA ILE A 121 9.12 -16.12 -32.85
C ILE A 121 10.30 -15.17 -32.64
N PRO A 122 10.11 -13.85 -32.78
CA PRO A 122 11.20 -12.89 -32.62
C PRO A 122 11.77 -12.97 -31.19
N GLN A 123 13.10 -13.10 -31.09
CA GLN A 123 13.77 -13.07 -29.80
C GLN A 123 13.84 -11.63 -29.28
N VAL A 124 12.96 -11.32 -28.32
CA VAL A 124 12.92 -10.01 -27.66
C VAL A 124 13.70 -10.09 -26.35
N VAL A 125 14.44 -9.02 -26.02
CA VAL A 125 15.22 -8.93 -24.76
C VAL A 125 14.31 -8.91 -23.52
N GLN A 126 13.11 -8.36 -23.66
CA GLN A 126 12.14 -8.27 -22.59
C GLN A 126 11.41 -9.60 -22.38
N GLY A 127 11.64 -10.23 -21.23
CA GLY A 127 11.14 -11.58 -20.95
C GLY A 127 9.62 -11.70 -20.96
N SER A 128 8.90 -10.71 -20.42
CA SER A 128 7.43 -10.69 -20.42
C SER A 128 6.85 -10.74 -21.84
N VAL A 129 7.42 -9.94 -22.76
CA VAL A 129 7.04 -9.90 -24.18
C VAL A 129 7.28 -11.24 -24.84
N TYR A 130 8.45 -11.84 -24.61
CA TYR A 130 8.82 -13.12 -25.20
C TYR A 130 7.90 -14.26 -24.74
N PHE A 131 7.64 -14.40 -23.44
CA PHE A 131 6.71 -15.41 -22.93
C PHE A 131 5.28 -15.18 -23.40
N TYR A 132 4.85 -13.93 -23.54
CA TYR A 132 3.54 -13.61 -24.09
C TYR A 132 3.41 -14.05 -25.55
N LEU A 133 4.41 -13.79 -26.39
CA LEU A 133 4.44 -14.26 -27.77
C LEU A 133 4.41 -15.79 -27.87
N GLN A 134 5.15 -16.49 -26.99
CA GLN A 134 5.11 -17.96 -26.93
C GLN A 134 3.73 -18.48 -26.55
N LEU A 135 3.11 -17.91 -25.51
CA LEU A 135 1.76 -18.28 -25.10
C LEU A 135 0.75 -18.05 -26.22
N LEU A 136 0.84 -16.92 -26.90
CA LEU A 136 -0.02 -16.58 -28.02
C LEU A 136 0.19 -17.53 -29.21
N HIS A 137 1.44 -17.89 -29.52
CA HIS A 137 1.78 -18.86 -30.56
C HIS A 137 1.20 -20.25 -30.26
N VAL A 138 1.29 -20.71 -29.01
CA VAL A 138 0.68 -21.97 -28.58
C VAL A 138 -0.85 -21.92 -28.75
N VAL A 139 -1.49 -20.81 -28.39
CA VAL A 139 -2.93 -20.62 -28.59
C VAL A 139 -3.31 -20.67 -30.07
N PHE A 140 -2.54 -20.00 -30.93
CA PHE A 140 -2.79 -20.02 -32.39
C PHE A 140 -2.48 -21.38 -33.03
N TYR A 141 -1.54 -22.13 -32.48
CA TYR A 141 -1.28 -23.50 -32.90
C TYR A 141 -2.51 -24.41 -32.70
N PHE A 142 -3.22 -24.26 -31.57
CA PHE A 142 -4.40 -25.08 -31.27
C PHE A 142 -5.70 -24.56 -31.87
N LEU A 143 -5.94 -23.25 -31.83
CA LEU A 143 -7.23 -22.62 -32.22
C LEU A 143 -7.22 -22.04 -33.64
N GLY A 144 -6.06 -22.07 -34.30
CA GLY A 144 -5.78 -21.41 -35.57
C GLY A 144 -5.39 -19.94 -35.40
N ASN A 145 -4.83 -19.35 -36.45
CA ASN A 145 -4.44 -17.93 -36.52
C ASN A 145 -5.68 -17.02 -36.57
N LYS A 146 -6.41 -16.91 -35.44
CA LYS A 146 -7.61 -16.08 -35.29
C LYS A 146 -7.36 -15.00 -34.25
N LEU A 147 -7.54 -13.73 -34.62
CA LEU A 147 -7.36 -12.59 -33.72
C LEU A 147 -8.22 -12.74 -32.45
N MET A 148 -9.46 -13.22 -32.62
CA MET A 148 -10.39 -13.44 -31.50
C MET A 148 -9.87 -14.43 -30.47
N ALA A 149 -9.07 -15.43 -30.84
CA ALA A 149 -8.48 -16.36 -29.87
C ALA A 149 -7.50 -15.62 -28.95
N GLY A 150 -6.75 -14.66 -29.48
CA GLY A 150 -5.85 -13.81 -28.70
C GLY A 150 -6.60 -12.83 -27.80
N VAL A 151 -7.71 -12.24 -28.27
CA VAL A 151 -8.57 -11.37 -27.45
C VAL A 151 -9.19 -12.14 -26.28
N TRP A 152 -9.70 -13.35 -26.52
CA TRP A 152 -10.22 -14.20 -25.45
C TRP A 152 -9.13 -14.61 -24.44
N LEU A 153 -7.92 -14.87 -24.91
CA LEU A 153 -6.76 -15.10 -24.04
C LEU A 153 -6.48 -13.87 -23.15
N GLN A 154 -6.50 -12.66 -23.72
CA GLN A 154 -6.30 -11.42 -22.95
C GLN A 154 -7.34 -11.23 -21.85
N ILE A 155 -8.62 -11.39 -22.20
CA ILE A 155 -9.73 -11.31 -21.23
C ILE A 155 -9.54 -12.35 -20.11
N LEU A 156 -9.18 -13.59 -20.45
CA LEU A 156 -8.94 -14.66 -19.48
C LEU A 156 -7.77 -14.34 -18.54
N LEU A 157 -6.65 -13.86 -19.09
CA LEU A 157 -5.48 -13.45 -18.31
C LEU A 157 -5.82 -12.31 -17.36
N GLN A 158 -6.50 -11.28 -17.85
CA GLN A 158 -6.90 -10.15 -17.01
C GLN A 158 -7.86 -10.59 -15.89
N PHE A 159 -8.85 -11.43 -16.18
CA PHE A 159 -9.79 -11.93 -15.16
C PHE A 159 -9.08 -12.74 -14.08
N THR A 160 -8.15 -13.59 -14.50
CA THR A 160 -7.32 -14.36 -13.58
C THR A 160 -6.51 -13.43 -12.68
N ALA A 161 -5.87 -12.42 -13.27
CA ALA A 161 -5.08 -11.45 -12.53
C ALA A 161 -5.93 -10.60 -11.56
N VAL A 162 -7.09 -10.11 -11.99
CA VAL A 162 -7.99 -9.32 -11.14
C VAL A 162 -8.54 -10.16 -9.99
N LEU A 163 -8.81 -11.45 -10.21
CA LEU A 163 -9.23 -12.34 -9.12
C LEU A 163 -8.11 -12.54 -8.08
N LEU A 164 -6.87 -12.75 -8.53
CA LEU A 164 -5.70 -12.84 -7.64
C LEU A 164 -5.50 -11.53 -6.86
N LEU A 165 -5.60 -10.37 -7.54
CA LEU A 165 -5.50 -9.06 -6.91
C LEU A 165 -6.64 -8.79 -5.94
N TYR A 166 -7.87 -9.19 -6.25
CA TYR A 166 -9.01 -9.08 -5.34
C TYR A 166 -8.70 -9.77 -4.01
N PHE A 167 -8.20 -11.01 -4.04
CA PHE A 167 -7.81 -11.72 -2.82
C PHE A 167 -6.61 -11.04 -2.12
N ALA A 168 -5.63 -10.55 -2.87
CA ALA A 168 -4.47 -9.85 -2.29
C ALA A 168 -4.92 -8.57 -1.55
N VAL A 169 -5.76 -7.75 -2.19
CA VAL A 169 -6.34 -6.53 -1.61
C VAL A 169 -7.26 -6.87 -0.45
N ARG A 170 -8.04 -7.97 -0.54
CA ARG A 170 -8.91 -8.46 0.54
C ARG A 170 -8.15 -8.76 1.83
N CYS A 171 -6.89 -9.18 1.73
CA CYS A 171 -6.03 -9.44 2.89
C CYS A 171 -5.57 -8.15 3.60
N PHE A 172 -5.33 -7.04 2.89
CA PHE A 172 -4.80 -5.82 3.52
C PHE A 172 -5.79 -4.66 3.64
N ALA A 173 -6.81 -4.57 2.78
CA ALA A 173 -7.83 -3.51 2.74
C ALA A 173 -9.24 -4.02 3.09
N GLY A 174 -9.38 -5.29 3.52
CA GLY A 174 -10.65 -5.84 3.98
C GLY A 174 -11.73 -5.95 2.89
N ARG A 175 -12.96 -6.20 3.33
CA ARG A 175 -14.13 -6.49 2.47
C ARG A 175 -14.48 -5.32 1.57
N ALA A 176 -14.71 -4.16 2.17
CA ALA A 176 -15.16 -2.96 1.46
C ALA A 176 -14.09 -2.47 0.45
N GLY A 177 -12.83 -2.39 0.87
CA GLY A 177 -11.73 -1.97 0.00
C GLY A 177 -11.55 -2.89 -1.21
N SER A 178 -11.59 -4.21 -1.01
CA SER A 178 -11.48 -5.18 -2.11
C SER A 178 -12.63 -5.12 -3.11
N MET A 179 -13.84 -4.76 -2.66
CA MET A 179 -14.99 -4.58 -3.53
C MET A 179 -14.88 -3.32 -4.39
N ILE A 180 -14.44 -2.20 -3.79
CA ILE A 180 -14.15 -0.97 -4.54
C ILE A 180 -13.10 -1.26 -5.61
N PHE A 181 -12.01 -1.93 -5.21
CA PHE A 181 -10.95 -2.35 -6.13
C PHE A 181 -11.50 -3.20 -7.29
N LEU A 182 -12.30 -4.22 -7.00
CA LEU A 182 -12.89 -5.09 -8.01
C LEU A 182 -13.80 -4.32 -8.99
N CYS A 183 -14.66 -3.43 -8.48
CA CYS A 183 -15.56 -2.63 -9.31
C CYS A 183 -14.79 -1.76 -10.30
N PHE A 184 -13.73 -1.07 -9.86
CA PHE A 184 -12.88 -0.29 -10.76
C PHE A 184 -12.19 -1.17 -11.80
N CYS A 185 -11.63 -2.32 -11.42
CA CYS A 185 -10.99 -3.24 -12.37
C CYS A 185 -11.98 -3.78 -13.42
N MET A 186 -13.25 -4.00 -13.05
CA MET A 186 -14.26 -4.56 -13.95
C MET A 186 -14.97 -3.51 -14.81
N PHE A 187 -15.15 -2.29 -14.32
CA PHE A 187 -15.95 -1.25 -14.96
C PHE A 187 -15.16 -0.07 -15.54
N SER A 188 -13.88 0.07 -15.21
CA SER A 188 -13.04 1.12 -15.78
C SER A 188 -12.87 0.94 -17.28
N SER A 189 -13.11 2.01 -18.05
CA SER A 189 -12.89 2.01 -19.50
C SER A 189 -11.43 1.70 -19.83
N PHE A 190 -10.49 2.26 -19.05
CA PHE A 190 -9.06 1.99 -19.21
C PHE A 190 -8.75 0.49 -19.09
N MET A 191 -9.27 -0.19 -18.06
CA MET A 191 -9.05 -1.64 -17.90
C MET A 191 -9.77 -2.47 -18.95
N VAL A 192 -10.95 -2.05 -19.42
CA VAL A 192 -11.67 -2.75 -20.49
C VAL A 192 -10.89 -2.67 -21.80
N ASP A 193 -10.38 -1.48 -22.16
CA ASP A 193 -9.61 -1.28 -23.40
C ASP A 193 -8.31 -2.09 -23.38
N GLU A 194 -7.58 -2.09 -22.27
CA GLU A 194 -6.36 -2.90 -22.12
C GLU A 194 -6.63 -4.41 -22.18
N ALA A 195 -7.84 -4.87 -21.86
CA ALA A 195 -8.23 -6.28 -21.98
C ALA A 195 -8.49 -6.72 -23.42
N LEU A 196 -8.79 -5.77 -24.31
CA LEU A 196 -9.16 -6.02 -25.69
C LEU A 196 -7.97 -5.86 -26.64
N ASN A 197 -6.92 -5.17 -26.17
CA ASN A 197 -5.67 -5.00 -26.89
C ASN A 197 -4.69 -6.14 -26.59
N LEU A 198 -4.07 -6.69 -27.64
CA LEU A 198 -3.01 -7.69 -27.47
C LEU A 198 -1.78 -6.99 -26.84
N SER A 199 -1.53 -7.28 -25.56
CA SER A 199 -0.39 -6.74 -24.81
C SER A 199 0.20 -7.79 -23.84
N PRO A 200 1.53 -7.85 -23.66
CA PRO A 200 2.14 -8.70 -22.64
C PRO A 200 1.74 -8.33 -21.20
N GLU A 201 1.15 -7.16 -21.00
CA GLU A 201 0.77 -6.64 -19.67
C GLU A 201 -0.15 -7.58 -18.91
N MET A 202 -1.17 -8.18 -19.53
CA MET A 202 -2.10 -9.04 -18.79
C MET A 202 -1.45 -10.35 -18.34
N LEU A 203 -0.56 -10.93 -19.16
CA LEU A 203 0.23 -12.10 -18.74
C LEU A 203 1.12 -11.75 -17.56
N TYR A 204 1.86 -10.64 -17.68
CA TYR A 204 2.73 -10.20 -16.62
C TYR A 204 1.95 -9.85 -15.34
N LEU A 205 0.76 -9.28 -15.47
CA LEU A 205 -0.13 -8.97 -14.35
C LEU A 205 -0.57 -10.22 -13.60
N VAL A 206 -0.83 -11.35 -14.29
CA VAL A 206 -1.11 -12.64 -13.63
C VAL A 206 0.09 -13.09 -12.78
N ILE A 207 1.30 -13.04 -13.34
CA ILE A 207 2.53 -13.44 -12.64
C ILE A 207 2.77 -12.52 -11.43
N TRP A 208 2.68 -11.21 -11.64
CA TRP A 208 2.89 -10.20 -10.61
C TRP A 208 1.86 -10.31 -9.47
N SER A 209 0.57 -10.45 -9.81
CA SER A 209 -0.51 -10.60 -8.84
C SER A 209 -0.44 -11.93 -8.06
N GLY A 210 -0.01 -13.02 -8.70
CA GLY A 210 0.23 -14.30 -8.03
C GLY A 210 1.32 -14.19 -6.96
N VAL A 211 2.45 -13.55 -7.29
CA VAL A 211 3.52 -13.31 -6.31
C VAL A 211 3.06 -12.36 -5.21
N LEU A 212 2.31 -11.30 -5.55
CA LEU A 212 1.76 -10.39 -4.54
C LEU A 212 0.82 -11.11 -3.57
N LEU A 213 -0.11 -11.93 -4.07
CA LEU A 213 -1.03 -12.70 -3.25
C LEU A 213 -0.26 -13.64 -2.31
N TRP A 214 0.78 -14.31 -2.81
CA TRP A 214 1.64 -15.15 -1.98
C TRP A 214 2.33 -14.36 -0.86
N LEU A 215 2.89 -13.19 -1.17
CA LEU A 215 3.52 -12.31 -0.18
C LEU A 215 2.53 -11.88 0.90
N VAL A 216 1.36 -11.40 0.49
CA VAL A 216 0.37 -10.85 1.42
C VAL A 216 -0.30 -11.95 2.25
N THR A 217 -0.58 -13.12 1.70
CA THR A 217 -1.13 -14.25 2.48
C THR A 217 -0.14 -14.80 3.50
N ALA A 218 1.16 -14.59 3.28
CA ALA A 218 2.18 -14.93 4.27
C ALA A 218 2.28 -13.92 5.42
N THR A 219 1.54 -12.79 5.38
CA THR A 219 1.44 -11.86 6.52
C THR A 219 0.85 -12.54 7.75
N GLY A 220 1.39 -12.22 8.93
CA GLY A 220 0.91 -12.81 10.19
C GLY A 220 1.44 -14.23 10.46
N ARG A 221 2.06 -14.91 9.49
CA ARG A 221 2.75 -16.20 9.70
C ARG A 221 4.18 -16.02 10.18
N ARG A 222 4.67 -16.85 11.11
CA ARG A 222 6.09 -16.86 11.47
C ARG A 222 6.86 -17.56 10.35
N PHE A 223 7.60 -16.78 9.57
CA PHE A 223 8.46 -17.31 8.52
C PHE A 223 9.59 -18.12 9.13
N ARG A 224 9.86 -19.29 8.56
CA ARG A 224 11.10 -20.01 8.80
C ARG A 224 12.24 -19.31 8.05
N VAL A 225 13.46 -19.42 8.56
CA VAL A 225 14.68 -18.85 7.95
C VAL A 225 14.77 -19.05 6.42
N PRO A 226 14.59 -20.27 5.85
CA PRO A 226 14.65 -20.45 4.40
C PRO A 226 13.51 -19.77 3.63
N GLU A 227 12.36 -19.51 4.25
CA GLU A 227 11.23 -18.88 3.57
C GLU A 227 11.51 -17.42 3.20
N TYR A 228 12.39 -16.73 3.95
CA TYR A 228 12.89 -15.41 3.58
C TYR A 228 13.70 -15.45 2.28
N PHE A 229 14.54 -16.49 2.14
CA PHE A 229 15.31 -16.71 0.92
C PHE A 229 14.40 -16.99 -0.28
N PHE A 230 13.41 -17.88 -0.12
CA PHE A 230 12.45 -18.18 -1.19
C PHE A 230 11.57 -16.99 -1.55
N THR A 231 11.25 -16.12 -0.60
CA THR A 231 10.56 -14.85 -0.87
C THR A 231 11.34 -13.99 -1.87
N GLY A 232 12.65 -13.83 -1.63
CA GLY A 232 13.53 -13.11 -2.54
C GLY A 232 13.63 -13.76 -3.92
N LEU A 233 13.78 -15.10 -3.95
CA LEU A 233 13.84 -15.89 -5.18
C LEU A 233 12.57 -15.70 -6.03
N LEU A 234 11.40 -15.73 -5.40
CA LEU A 234 10.11 -15.53 -6.08
C LEU A 234 9.96 -14.12 -6.64
N VAL A 235 10.43 -13.09 -5.93
CA VAL A 235 10.41 -11.69 -6.42
C VAL A 235 11.38 -11.48 -7.58
N ALA A 236 12.48 -12.24 -7.65
CA ALA A 236 13.45 -12.14 -8.73
C ALA A 236 12.87 -12.47 -10.11
N VAL A 237 11.95 -13.44 -10.19
CA VAL A 237 11.37 -13.87 -11.46
C VAL A 237 10.57 -12.73 -12.14
N PRO A 238 9.56 -12.11 -11.51
CA PRO A 238 8.89 -10.94 -12.10
C PRO A 238 9.87 -9.80 -12.40
N CYS A 239 10.84 -9.52 -11.52
CA CYS A 239 11.82 -8.46 -11.71
C CYS A 239 12.71 -8.69 -12.94
N TYR A 240 13.06 -9.94 -13.22
CA TYR A 240 13.77 -10.30 -14.45
C TYR A 240 12.92 -10.06 -15.69
N LEU A 241 11.65 -10.47 -15.64
CA LEU A 241 10.72 -10.33 -16.76
C LEU A 241 10.43 -8.86 -17.09
N ASP A 242 10.25 -8.02 -16.06
CA ASP A 242 10.03 -6.59 -16.17
C ASP A 242 10.46 -5.83 -14.90
N VAL A 243 10.96 -4.61 -15.05
CA VAL A 243 11.40 -3.76 -13.92
C VAL A 243 10.26 -3.48 -12.93
N ALA A 244 8.99 -3.53 -13.37
CA ALA A 244 7.83 -3.44 -12.48
C ALA A 244 7.80 -4.54 -11.39
N GLY A 245 8.54 -5.63 -11.57
CA GLY A 245 8.64 -6.70 -10.58
C GLY A 245 9.40 -6.25 -9.34
N ALA A 246 10.28 -5.26 -9.45
CA ALA A 246 10.97 -4.68 -8.32
C ALA A 246 10.01 -4.07 -7.29
N PHE A 247 8.79 -3.66 -7.69
CA PHE A 247 7.82 -3.11 -6.73
C PHE A 247 7.31 -4.13 -5.72
N LEU A 248 7.40 -5.43 -6.02
CA LEU A 248 7.06 -6.48 -5.08
C LEU A 248 7.99 -6.48 -3.86
N PHE A 249 9.15 -5.83 -3.92
CA PHE A 249 9.97 -5.59 -2.73
C PHE A 249 9.30 -4.68 -1.71
N PHE A 250 8.48 -3.70 -2.11
CA PHE A 250 7.75 -2.88 -1.16
C PHE A 250 6.69 -3.71 -0.43
N ALA A 251 6.02 -4.61 -1.14
CA ALA A 251 5.11 -5.58 -0.53
C ALA A 251 5.87 -6.57 0.38
N ALA A 252 6.99 -7.13 -0.07
CA ALA A 252 7.81 -8.04 0.72
C ALA A 252 8.35 -7.35 1.98
N ALA A 253 8.89 -6.14 1.88
CA ALA A 253 9.31 -5.33 3.02
C ALA A 253 8.13 -5.08 3.98
N SER A 254 6.95 -4.79 3.43
CA SER A 254 5.72 -4.66 4.23
C SER A 254 5.38 -5.93 4.99
N VAL A 255 5.63 -7.12 4.46
CA VAL A 255 5.43 -8.39 5.18
C VAL A 255 6.50 -8.63 6.24
N LEU A 256 7.77 -8.40 5.88
CA LEU A 256 8.95 -8.73 6.69
C LEU A 256 9.11 -7.84 7.92
N PHE A 257 8.79 -6.56 7.77
CA PHE A 257 9.04 -5.52 8.79
C PHE A 257 7.75 -5.02 9.45
N CYS A 258 6.62 -5.70 9.22
CA CYS A 258 5.43 -5.49 10.05
C CYS A 258 5.75 -5.71 11.52
N ARG A 259 5.23 -4.82 12.37
CA ARG A 259 5.41 -4.87 13.83
C ARG A 259 5.20 -6.29 14.35
N ARG A 260 6.27 -6.86 14.86
CA ARG A 260 6.35 -7.98 15.78
C ARG A 260 7.36 -7.55 16.85
N ASP A 261 7.15 -7.99 18.09
CA ASP A 261 7.69 -7.41 19.33
C ASP A 261 9.18 -6.96 19.28
N GLU A 262 9.44 -5.75 19.82
CA GLU A 262 10.57 -4.87 19.46
C GLU A 262 11.96 -5.35 19.96
N GLU A 263 12.08 -6.10 21.05
CA GLU A 263 13.40 -6.33 21.68
C GLU A 263 14.15 -7.59 21.18
N GLU A 264 13.45 -8.68 20.83
CA GLU A 264 14.08 -9.95 20.43
C GLU A 264 14.41 -10.03 18.91
N GLN A 265 14.03 -9.00 18.12
CA GLN A 265 13.82 -9.16 16.68
C GLN A 265 14.72 -8.35 15.75
N ARG A 266 15.46 -7.35 16.25
CA ARG A 266 16.30 -6.51 15.37
C ARG A 266 17.37 -7.32 14.61
N GLY A 267 18.00 -8.30 15.26
CA GLY A 267 18.94 -9.22 14.61
C GLY A 267 18.27 -10.15 13.59
N ARG A 268 17.06 -10.63 13.90
CA ARG A 268 16.27 -11.50 13.01
C ARG A 268 15.75 -10.75 11.78
N MET A 269 15.40 -9.46 11.91
CA MET A 269 14.99 -8.60 10.81
C MET A 269 16.14 -8.35 9.83
N VAL A 270 17.35 -8.07 10.33
CA VAL A 270 18.54 -7.92 9.48
C VAL A 270 18.85 -9.23 8.76
N GLN A 271 18.76 -10.36 9.46
CA GLN A 271 18.95 -11.69 8.86
C GLN A 271 17.88 -11.99 7.79
N ALA A 272 16.62 -11.69 8.05
CA ALA A 272 15.51 -11.90 7.10
C ALA A 272 15.69 -11.03 5.84
N GLY A 273 16.03 -9.75 6.02
CA GLY A 273 16.34 -8.84 4.92
C GLY A 273 17.52 -9.33 4.09
N PHE A 274 18.62 -9.72 4.75
CA PHE A 274 19.80 -10.27 4.07
C PHE A 274 19.48 -11.53 3.26
N LEU A 275 18.76 -12.48 3.84
CA LEU A 275 18.35 -13.72 3.15
C LEU A 275 17.42 -13.44 1.97
N CYS A 276 16.50 -12.49 2.10
CA CYS A 276 15.62 -12.08 1.01
C CYS A 276 16.42 -11.43 -0.14
N VAL A 277 17.37 -10.55 0.17
CA VAL A 277 18.24 -9.95 -0.86
C VAL A 277 19.14 -11.01 -1.52
N LEU A 278 19.71 -11.92 -0.72
CA LEU A 278 20.52 -13.02 -1.24
C LEU A 278 19.72 -13.94 -2.18
N GLY A 279 18.52 -14.32 -1.76
CA GLY A 279 17.60 -15.12 -2.58
C GLY A 279 17.22 -14.42 -3.87
N PHE A 280 17.00 -13.11 -3.81
CA PHE A 280 16.74 -12.31 -5.00
C PHE A 280 17.93 -12.29 -5.97
N LEU A 281 19.14 -11.99 -5.48
CA LEU A 281 20.33 -11.92 -6.32
C LEU A 281 20.61 -13.26 -7.01
N LEU A 282 20.52 -14.37 -6.26
CA LEU A 282 20.70 -15.70 -6.81
C LEU A 282 19.58 -16.07 -7.79
N GLY A 283 18.33 -15.70 -7.50
CA GLY A 283 17.21 -15.90 -8.41
C GLY A 283 17.36 -15.13 -9.71
N PHE A 284 17.79 -13.87 -9.63
CA PHE A 284 17.99 -13.03 -10.80
C PHE A 284 19.14 -13.56 -11.67
N ILE A 285 20.26 -13.93 -11.05
CA ILE A 285 21.38 -14.58 -11.75
C ILE A 285 20.93 -15.89 -12.40
N ALA A 286 20.13 -16.70 -11.70
CA ALA A 286 19.58 -17.94 -12.25
C ALA A 286 18.67 -17.68 -13.46
N CYS A 287 17.83 -16.65 -13.43
CA CYS A 287 17.01 -16.24 -14.59
C CYS A 287 17.87 -15.83 -15.78
N VAL A 288 18.89 -15.00 -15.56
CA VAL A 288 19.82 -14.56 -16.64
C VAL A 288 20.59 -15.76 -17.21
N LEU A 289 21.05 -16.68 -16.35
CA LEU A 289 21.73 -17.90 -16.80
C LEU A 289 20.79 -18.81 -17.59
N ALA A 290 19.56 -18.99 -17.13
CA ALA A 290 18.56 -19.78 -17.84
C ALA A 290 18.26 -19.18 -19.22
N ASP A 291 18.10 -17.86 -19.32
CA ASP A 291 17.93 -17.19 -20.61
C ASP A 291 19.17 -17.36 -21.50
N ALA A 292 20.38 -17.14 -20.98
CA ALA A 292 21.62 -17.34 -21.73
C ALA A 292 21.74 -18.76 -22.31
N VAL A 293 21.39 -19.79 -21.53
CA VAL A 293 21.39 -21.19 -21.97
C VAL A 293 20.31 -21.44 -23.03
N CYS A 294 19.09 -20.94 -22.82
CA CYS A 294 17.97 -21.16 -23.73
C CYS A 294 18.11 -20.37 -25.05
N SER A 295 18.71 -19.18 -25.01
CA SER A 295 18.89 -18.31 -26.18
C SER A 295 20.21 -18.54 -26.92
N GLY A 296 21.14 -19.32 -26.34
CA GLY A 296 22.49 -19.52 -26.88
C GLY A 296 23.38 -18.28 -26.79
N LYS A 297 22.98 -17.27 -26.03
CA LYS A 297 23.74 -16.01 -25.84
C LYS A 297 24.68 -16.12 -24.65
N THR A 298 25.67 -15.23 -24.58
CA THR A 298 26.55 -15.15 -23.40
C THR A 298 25.80 -14.54 -22.22
N PHE A 299 26.09 -15.00 -21.00
CA PHE A 299 25.54 -14.44 -19.77
C PHE A 299 25.70 -12.91 -19.69
N VAL A 300 26.90 -12.41 -20.02
CA VAL A 300 27.21 -10.97 -20.03
C VAL A 300 26.40 -10.24 -21.11
N GLY A 301 26.15 -10.87 -22.26
CA GLY A 301 25.33 -10.31 -23.32
C GLY A 301 23.86 -10.12 -22.90
N VAL A 302 23.27 -11.14 -22.26
CA VAL A 302 21.89 -11.07 -21.75
C VAL A 302 21.78 -10.01 -20.65
N LEU A 303 22.67 -10.04 -19.66
CA LEU A 303 22.67 -9.06 -18.57
C LEU A 303 22.87 -7.63 -19.08
N GLY A 304 23.79 -7.44 -20.04
CA GLY A 304 24.06 -6.15 -20.66
C GLY A 304 22.87 -5.61 -21.45
N ALA A 305 22.17 -6.48 -22.19
CA ALA A 305 20.96 -6.11 -22.92
C ALA A 305 19.83 -5.71 -21.96
N TRP A 306 19.63 -6.45 -20.86
CA TRP A 306 18.64 -6.12 -19.83
C TRP A 306 18.93 -4.76 -19.16
N MET A 307 20.18 -4.51 -18.79
CA MET A 307 20.60 -3.22 -18.19
C MET A 307 20.48 -2.05 -19.16
N THR A 308 20.70 -2.29 -20.45
CA THR A 308 20.55 -1.25 -21.48
C THR A 308 19.07 -0.94 -21.72
N LEU A 309 18.20 -1.95 -21.65
CA LEU A 309 16.75 -1.80 -21.83
C LEU A 309 16.11 -0.91 -20.75
N TYR A 310 16.55 -1.03 -19.50
CA TYR A 310 16.00 -0.27 -18.36
C TYR A 310 16.89 0.91 -17.93
N ARG A 311 17.77 1.37 -18.82
CA ARG A 311 18.65 2.49 -18.54
C ARG A 311 17.82 3.77 -18.34
N PRO A 312 18.04 4.54 -17.26
CA PRO A 312 17.30 5.78 -17.04
C PRO A 312 17.61 6.79 -18.14
N GLU A 313 16.53 7.39 -18.67
CA GLU A 313 16.55 8.50 -19.59
C GLU A 313 16.59 9.84 -18.83
N ARG A 314 16.47 10.95 -19.58
CA ARG A 314 16.36 12.28 -18.97
C ARG A 314 15.04 12.39 -18.23
N PHE A 315 15.06 13.11 -17.11
CA PHE A 315 13.84 13.40 -16.36
C PHE A 315 12.83 14.11 -17.27
N SER A 316 11.68 13.48 -17.44
CA SER A 316 10.52 14.02 -18.14
C SER A 316 9.30 13.75 -17.28
N ILE A 317 8.41 14.73 -17.17
CA ILE A 317 7.11 14.48 -16.56
C ILE A 317 6.27 13.88 -17.69
N PRO A 318 5.79 12.63 -17.58
CA PRO A 318 4.86 12.06 -18.54
C PRO A 318 3.50 12.74 -18.34
N LEU A 319 3.43 14.03 -18.66
CA LEU A 319 2.18 14.74 -18.83
C LEU A 319 1.55 14.15 -20.08
N ALA A 320 0.32 13.66 -19.98
CA ALA A 320 -0.43 13.23 -21.15
C ALA A 320 -0.56 14.43 -22.10
N THR A 321 0.38 14.57 -23.04
CA THR A 321 0.31 15.53 -24.13
C THR A 321 -0.65 14.96 -25.16
N GLY A 322 -1.93 15.09 -24.84
CA GLY A 322 -3.07 14.82 -25.69
C GLY A 322 -4.25 15.61 -25.15
N GLU A 323 -5.31 15.76 -25.94
CA GLU A 323 -6.61 16.21 -25.45
C GLU A 323 -7.13 15.20 -24.42
N ALA A 324 -6.58 15.24 -23.21
CA ALA A 324 -6.80 14.26 -22.17
C ALA A 324 -8.18 14.50 -21.58
N GLN A 325 -9.20 13.93 -22.23
CA GLN A 325 -10.44 13.61 -21.55
C GLN A 325 -10.04 12.74 -20.35
N PHE A 326 -10.21 13.24 -19.13
CA PHE A 326 -10.14 12.41 -17.95
C PHE A 326 -11.49 11.71 -17.82
N PRO A 327 -11.62 10.41 -18.13
CA PRO A 327 -12.89 9.74 -17.89
C PRO A 327 -13.24 9.83 -16.41
N ALA A 328 -14.54 9.92 -16.11
CA ALA A 328 -15.07 10.18 -14.76
C ALA A 328 -14.49 9.24 -13.68
N GLU A 329 -14.05 8.04 -14.07
CA GLU A 329 -13.34 7.10 -13.22
C GLU A 329 -12.02 7.62 -12.63
N PHE A 330 -11.21 8.40 -13.36
CA PHE A 330 -9.97 8.98 -12.81
C PHE A 330 -10.29 10.07 -11.78
N ILE A 331 -11.34 10.85 -12.03
CA ILE A 331 -11.85 11.85 -11.07
C ILE A 331 -12.29 11.15 -9.79
N LEU A 332 -13.07 10.07 -9.92
CA LEU A 332 -13.51 9.27 -8.79
C LEU A 332 -12.33 8.65 -8.03
N LEU A 333 -11.35 8.09 -8.74
CA LEU A 333 -10.15 7.49 -8.15
C LEU A 333 -9.34 8.51 -7.36
N LEU A 334 -9.08 9.70 -7.94
CA LEU A 334 -8.39 10.80 -7.26
C LEU A 334 -9.17 11.29 -6.04
N GLY A 335 -10.50 11.38 -6.15
CA GLY A 335 -11.36 11.71 -5.03
C GLY A 335 -11.28 10.68 -3.89
N LEU A 336 -11.14 9.39 -4.20
CA LEU A 336 -10.96 8.32 -3.21
C LEU A 336 -9.55 8.31 -2.58
N LEU A 337 -8.51 8.72 -3.31
CA LEU A 337 -7.15 8.83 -2.76
C LEU A 337 -7.04 9.84 -1.61
N VAL A 338 -7.95 10.83 -1.55
CA VAL A 338 -8.04 11.80 -0.43
C VAL A 338 -8.30 11.10 0.90
N PHE A 339 -9.05 9.98 0.91
CA PHE A 339 -9.28 9.19 2.14
C PHE A 339 -7.96 8.70 2.75
N GLY A 340 -6.97 8.37 1.92
CA GLY A 340 -5.63 7.98 2.39
C GLY A 340 -5.00 9.02 3.31
N VAL A 341 -5.14 10.32 2.97
CA VAL A 341 -4.59 11.42 3.78
C VAL A 341 -5.19 11.41 5.18
N PHE A 342 -6.53 11.38 5.28
CA PHE A 342 -7.22 11.33 6.57
C PHE A 342 -6.97 10.01 7.32
N GLY A 343 -6.87 8.89 6.60
CA GLY A 343 -6.53 7.59 7.15
C GLY A 343 -5.18 7.59 7.87
N PHE A 344 -4.17 8.26 7.29
CA PHE A 344 -2.87 8.45 7.95
C PHE A 344 -3.02 9.20 9.27
N TRP A 345 -3.66 10.37 9.30
CA TRP A 345 -3.73 11.20 10.51
C TRP A 345 -4.56 10.62 11.65
N ARG A 346 -5.39 9.60 11.36
CA ARG A 346 -6.30 9.00 12.33
C ARG A 346 -5.62 8.11 13.38
N ASP A 347 -4.65 7.29 12.98
CA ASP A 347 -3.86 6.48 13.91
C ASP A 347 -2.59 7.25 14.27
N ARG A 348 -2.38 7.64 15.53
CA ARG A 348 -1.23 8.48 15.91
C ARG A 348 0.09 7.72 15.85
N GLU A 349 0.07 6.40 15.97
CA GLU A 349 1.28 5.59 16.13
C GLU A 349 1.60 4.73 14.93
N ASN A 350 0.59 4.22 14.22
CA ASN A 350 0.79 3.24 13.17
C ASN A 350 0.48 3.78 11.77
N ASP A 351 1.28 3.33 10.81
CA ASP A 351 1.09 3.53 9.38
C ASP A 351 1.00 2.17 8.70
N ARG A 352 -0.11 1.93 8.00
CA ARG A 352 -0.35 0.68 7.27
C ARG A 352 -0.02 0.78 5.79
N MET A 353 0.03 1.99 5.25
CA MET A 353 0.16 2.22 3.82
C MET A 353 1.58 2.64 3.43
N LYS A 354 2.45 2.94 4.40
CA LYS A 354 3.85 3.33 4.20
C LYS A 354 4.57 2.64 3.04
N GLY A 355 4.56 1.31 3.02
CA GLY A 355 5.21 0.53 1.96
C GLY A 355 4.57 0.73 0.58
N TRP A 356 3.25 0.80 0.53
CA TRP A 356 2.47 1.04 -0.68
C TRP A 356 2.65 2.45 -1.24
N VAL A 357 2.65 3.47 -0.36
CA VAL A 357 2.89 4.86 -0.75
C VAL A 357 4.32 5.04 -1.23
N ALA A 358 5.30 4.44 -0.53
CA ALA A 358 6.69 4.44 -0.99
C ALA A 358 6.84 3.76 -2.36
N GLY A 359 6.14 2.63 -2.57
CA GLY A 359 6.09 1.95 -3.86
C GLY A 359 5.49 2.83 -4.96
N LEU A 360 4.42 3.58 -4.67
CA LEU A 360 3.80 4.51 -5.62
C LEU A 360 4.76 5.63 -6.00
N CYS A 361 5.39 6.27 -5.02
CA CYS A 361 6.38 7.32 -5.26
C CYS A 361 7.57 6.79 -6.08
N ALA A 362 8.06 5.59 -5.78
CA ALA A 362 9.15 4.97 -6.53
C ALA A 362 8.75 4.66 -7.98
N MET A 363 7.53 4.17 -8.21
CA MET A 363 7.05 3.86 -9.55
C MET A 363 6.81 5.10 -10.39
N ALA A 364 6.23 6.14 -9.79
CA ALA A 364 6.09 7.45 -10.42
C ALA A 364 7.46 8.05 -10.77
N LEU A 365 8.44 7.95 -9.86
CA LEU A 365 9.80 8.44 -10.11
C LEU A 365 10.48 7.70 -11.28
N LEU A 366 10.41 6.37 -11.30
CA LEU A 366 10.95 5.55 -12.39
C LEU A 366 10.25 5.84 -13.73
N SER A 367 8.96 6.14 -13.70
CA SER A 367 8.23 6.61 -14.88
C SER A 367 8.78 7.94 -15.39
N CYS A 368 9.11 8.88 -14.50
CA CYS A 368 9.70 10.16 -14.90
C CYS A 368 11.10 10.03 -15.50
N PHE A 369 11.84 8.97 -15.15
CA PHE A 369 13.15 8.66 -15.75
C PHE A 369 13.06 7.77 -16.98
N GLY A 370 11.86 7.51 -17.54
CA GLY A 370 11.72 6.68 -18.74
C GLY A 370 12.23 5.23 -18.54
N CYS A 371 12.26 4.73 -17.30
CA CYS A 371 12.74 3.38 -17.02
C CYS A 371 11.76 2.28 -17.48
N PHE A 372 10.59 2.62 -18.01
CA PHE A 372 9.63 1.66 -18.56
C PHE A 372 9.65 1.70 -20.08
N THR A 373 9.51 0.53 -20.69
CA THR A 373 9.58 0.37 -22.14
C THR A 373 8.24 0.70 -22.82
N ALA A 374 8.26 1.09 -24.09
CA ALA A 374 7.04 1.26 -24.88
C ALA A 374 6.21 -0.04 -25.06
N LEU A 375 6.84 -1.21 -24.92
CA LEU A 375 6.20 -2.52 -25.01
C LEU A 375 5.50 -2.95 -23.71
N MET A 376 5.90 -2.35 -22.58
CA MET A 376 5.33 -2.55 -21.24
C MET A 376 5.22 -1.19 -20.56
N PRO A 377 4.23 -0.36 -20.94
CA PRO A 377 3.98 0.91 -20.28
C PRO A 377 3.59 0.69 -18.81
N VAL A 378 3.92 1.67 -17.97
CA VAL A 378 3.66 1.61 -16.52
C VAL A 378 2.18 1.84 -16.16
N GLY A 379 1.35 2.27 -17.12
CA GLY A 379 0.00 2.78 -16.88
C GLY A 379 -0.89 1.85 -16.06
N VAL A 380 -0.99 0.57 -16.44
CA VAL A 380 -1.79 -0.43 -15.72
C VAL A 380 -1.33 -0.60 -14.27
N TYR A 381 -0.02 -0.68 -14.03
CA TYR A 381 0.52 -0.87 -12.68
C TYR A 381 0.32 0.37 -11.80
N LEU A 382 0.51 1.58 -12.34
CA LEU A 382 0.22 2.83 -11.62
C LEU A 382 -1.25 2.95 -11.29
N PHE A 383 -2.13 2.68 -12.26
CA PHE A 383 -3.57 2.68 -12.04
C PHE A 383 -3.96 1.71 -10.91
N LEU A 384 -3.49 0.47 -10.96
CA LEU A 384 -3.80 -0.55 -9.95
C LEU A 384 -3.21 -0.21 -8.57
N LEU A 385 -2.02 0.39 -8.51
CA LEU A 385 -1.41 0.79 -7.24
C LEU A 385 -2.14 1.97 -6.60
N MET A 386 -2.53 2.96 -7.40
CA MET A 386 -3.41 4.05 -6.95
C MET A 386 -4.75 3.49 -6.45
N LEU A 387 -5.34 2.54 -7.17
CA LEU A 387 -6.59 1.91 -6.76
C LEU A 387 -6.44 1.10 -5.46
N ALA A 388 -5.34 0.38 -5.28
CA ALA A 388 -5.04 -0.33 -4.04
C ALA A 388 -4.86 0.65 -2.86
N LEU A 389 -4.22 1.80 -3.08
CA LEU A 389 -4.07 2.87 -2.08
C LEU A 389 -5.40 3.55 -1.76
N ALA A 390 -6.26 3.78 -2.75
CA ALA A 390 -7.60 4.30 -2.53
C ALA A 390 -8.44 3.32 -1.70
N ALA A 391 -8.40 2.03 -2.03
CA ALA A 391 -9.07 0.98 -1.26
C ALA A 391 -8.56 0.88 0.19
N LEU A 392 -7.24 0.97 0.39
CA LEU A 392 -6.61 1.05 1.70
C LEU A 392 -7.03 2.31 2.46
N GLY A 393 -7.03 3.47 1.79
CA GLY A 393 -7.43 4.77 2.33
C GLY A 393 -8.83 4.74 2.91
N VAL A 394 -9.77 4.25 2.11
CA VAL A 394 -11.16 4.04 2.51
C VAL A 394 -11.21 3.09 3.71
N ASP A 395 -10.66 1.86 3.60
CA ASP A 395 -10.73 0.88 4.69
C ASP A 395 -10.13 1.41 6.00
N GLU A 396 -9.01 2.14 5.91
CA GLU A 396 -8.40 2.78 7.07
C GLU A 396 -9.37 3.75 7.71
N CYS A 397 -9.96 4.69 6.97
CA CYS A 397 -10.96 5.61 7.52
C CYS A 397 -12.15 4.89 8.21
N PHE A 398 -12.53 3.71 7.72
CA PHE A 398 -13.65 2.94 8.24
C PHE A 398 -13.28 1.90 9.31
N ARG A 399 -12.01 1.62 9.60
CA ARG A 399 -11.64 0.59 10.59
C ARG A 399 -11.90 1.04 12.03
N ARG A 400 -12.12 0.13 12.96
CA ARG A 400 -12.04 0.45 14.40
C ARG A 400 -10.58 0.54 14.81
N ILE A 401 -10.23 1.62 15.50
CA ILE A 401 -8.99 1.71 16.26
C ILE A 401 -9.36 1.21 17.66
N GLU A 402 -8.72 0.14 18.12
CA GLU A 402 -8.78 -0.21 19.54
C GLU A 402 -8.11 0.94 20.29
N PRO A 403 -8.76 1.54 21.30
CA PRO A 403 -8.10 2.56 22.11
C PRO A 403 -6.84 1.92 22.68
N VAL A 404 -5.71 2.58 22.45
CA VAL A 404 -4.47 2.24 23.15
C VAL A 404 -4.83 2.27 24.63
N ARG A 405 -4.69 1.13 25.30
CA ARG A 405 -4.86 1.05 26.74
C ARG A 405 -3.81 2.00 27.31
N GLU A 406 -4.24 3.11 27.89
CA GLU A 406 -3.37 4.15 28.48
C GLU A 406 -2.50 3.61 29.64
N GLU A 407 -2.48 2.30 29.89
CA GLU A 407 -1.61 1.65 30.86
C GLU A 407 -0.13 1.61 30.41
N ASP A 408 0.18 1.85 29.13
CA ASP A 408 1.57 1.98 28.63
C ASP A 408 1.99 3.44 28.39
N ALA A 409 1.13 4.42 28.72
CA ALA A 409 1.56 5.79 28.88
C ALA A 409 2.21 5.91 30.26
N GLU A 410 3.51 5.61 30.34
CA GLU A 410 4.32 6.22 31.39
C GLU A 410 3.99 7.72 31.35
N PRO A 411 3.50 8.32 32.46
CA PRO A 411 3.22 9.74 32.46
C PRO A 411 4.48 10.46 32.00
N GLU A 412 4.34 11.29 30.96
CA GLU A 412 5.38 12.25 30.61
C GLU A 412 5.68 13.05 31.88
N GLU A 413 6.79 12.70 32.53
CA GLU A 413 7.43 13.55 33.52
C GLU A 413 7.74 14.87 32.82
N GLN A 414 6.81 15.82 32.95
CA GLN A 414 7.11 17.22 32.79
C GLN A 414 8.30 17.50 33.71
N GLY A 415 9.43 17.79 33.09
CA GLY A 415 10.72 17.95 33.75
C GLY A 415 10.62 18.74 35.04
N THR A 416 10.73 18.02 36.15
CA THR A 416 11.35 18.53 37.36
C THR A 416 12.57 17.65 37.53
N GLU A 417 13.77 18.24 37.49
CA GLU A 417 15.04 17.51 37.60
C GLU A 417 15.07 16.65 38.86
N GLU A 418 14.73 15.36 38.74
CA GLU A 418 15.12 14.35 39.72
C GLU A 418 16.53 13.89 39.38
N LEU A 419 17.45 14.30 40.24
CA LEU A 419 18.82 13.80 40.33
C LEU A 419 18.83 12.28 40.38
N VAL A 420 19.24 11.66 39.27
CA VAL A 420 19.68 10.27 39.23
C VAL A 420 20.80 10.09 40.26
N PHE A 421 20.47 9.40 41.35
CA PHE A 421 21.46 8.85 42.26
C PHE A 421 22.20 7.73 41.52
N VAL A 422 23.27 8.10 40.81
CA VAL A 422 24.25 7.14 40.30
C VAL A 422 24.89 6.47 41.51
N ARG A 423 24.54 5.21 41.75
CA ARG A 423 25.19 4.36 42.74
C ARG A 423 26.61 4.04 42.24
N LEU A 424 27.55 4.93 42.54
CA LEU A 424 28.99 4.69 42.38
C LEU A 424 29.41 3.55 43.32
N PRO A 425 30.37 2.68 42.93
CA PRO A 425 30.79 1.54 43.73
C PRO A 425 31.40 1.98 45.07
N GLU A 426 31.18 1.20 46.12
CA GLU A 426 31.76 1.42 47.45
C GLU A 426 33.29 1.47 47.36
N VAL A 427 33.86 2.65 47.56
CA VAL A 427 35.29 2.87 47.81
C VAL A 427 35.49 2.91 49.34
N PRO A 428 36.53 2.26 49.91
CA PRO A 428 36.70 2.14 51.35
C PRO A 428 36.83 3.51 52.02
N ARG A 429 36.24 3.67 53.23
CA ARG A 429 36.36 4.84 54.10
C ARG A 429 37.82 5.31 54.24
N ARG A 430 38.14 6.46 53.65
CA ARG A 430 39.36 7.23 53.99
C ARG A 430 38.98 8.19 55.12
N ARG A 431 39.74 8.13 56.22
CA ARG A 431 39.56 8.98 57.42
C ARG A 431 39.67 10.46 57.04
N GLU A 432 38.74 11.30 57.52
CA GLU A 432 38.90 12.75 57.48
C GLU A 432 40.11 13.17 58.33
N PRO A 433 40.98 14.06 57.82
CA PRO A 433 42.05 14.65 58.60
C PRO A 433 41.46 15.64 59.63
N PRO A 434 42.11 15.81 60.80
CA PRO A 434 41.64 16.72 61.84
C PRO A 434 41.59 18.19 61.38
N PRO A 435 40.76 19.04 62.01
CA PRO A 435 40.50 20.40 61.58
C PRO A 435 41.75 21.28 61.66
N ALA A 436 41.97 22.10 60.63
CA ALA A 436 42.95 23.18 60.68
C ALA A 436 42.42 24.31 61.59
N PRO A 437 43.22 24.80 62.54
CA PRO A 437 42.77 25.82 63.49
C PRO A 437 42.69 27.21 62.83
N GLY A 438 41.55 27.90 62.97
CA GLY A 438 41.49 29.36 62.82
C GLY A 438 40.62 29.93 61.69
N MET A 439 39.34 29.56 61.59
CA MET A 439 38.35 30.32 60.82
C MET A 439 37.12 30.60 61.69
N ILE A 440 36.74 31.88 61.80
CA ILE A 440 35.62 32.38 62.61
C ILE A 440 34.30 32.00 61.93
N GLU A 441 33.36 31.41 62.66
CA GLU A 441 31.99 31.14 62.17
C GLU A 441 31.22 32.44 61.92
N ASN A 442 30.57 32.54 60.75
CA ASN A 442 29.82 33.72 60.33
C ASN A 442 28.67 34.03 61.32
N PRO A 443 28.68 35.18 62.01
CA PRO A 443 27.73 35.46 63.10
C PRO A 443 26.35 35.97 62.62
N LEU A 444 26.04 35.90 61.32
CA LEU A 444 24.75 36.33 60.79
C LEU A 444 23.78 35.14 60.66
N PRO A 445 22.54 35.24 61.17
CA PRO A 445 21.54 34.21 60.95
C PRO A 445 21.23 34.13 59.46
N LEU A 446 21.44 32.95 58.88
CA LEU A 446 21.07 32.67 57.48
C LEU A 446 19.54 32.87 57.32
N PRO A 447 19.08 33.50 56.22
CA PRO A 447 17.66 33.80 56.03
C PRO A 447 16.84 32.50 56.00
N LYS A 448 15.71 32.49 56.71
CA LYS A 448 14.83 31.32 56.80
C LYS A 448 14.26 30.95 55.43
N ARG A 449 14.46 29.69 55.05
CA ARG A 449 13.94 29.08 53.82
C ARG A 449 12.40 29.11 53.82
N HIS A 450 11.80 29.68 52.78
CA HIS A 450 10.35 29.70 52.59
C HIS A 450 9.84 28.28 52.32
N VAL A 451 8.85 27.82 53.09
CA VAL A 451 8.19 26.53 52.89
C VAL A 451 6.78 26.82 52.36
N SER A 452 6.47 26.33 51.16
CA SER A 452 5.13 26.46 50.58
C SER A 452 4.14 25.60 51.37
N ARG A 453 3.00 26.19 51.76
CA ARG A 453 1.87 25.45 52.34
C ARG A 453 1.09 24.76 51.22
N VAL A 454 0.98 23.45 51.29
CA VAL A 454 0.05 22.65 50.47
C VAL A 454 -1.27 22.55 51.23
N LEU A 455 -2.38 22.82 50.54
CA LEU A 455 -3.74 22.68 51.05
C LEU A 455 -4.24 21.28 50.69
N ASP A 456 -4.40 20.41 51.68
CA ASP A 456 -5.04 19.11 51.50
C ASP A 456 -6.56 19.28 51.65
N TYR A 457 -7.32 18.86 50.62
CA TYR A 457 -8.78 18.77 50.71
C TYR A 457 -9.16 17.39 51.24
N ASP A 458 -9.86 17.37 52.37
CA ASP A 458 -10.36 16.17 53.03
C ASP A 458 -11.68 15.73 52.36
N ILE A 459 -11.61 14.87 51.34
CA ILE A 459 -12.80 14.28 50.73
C ILE A 459 -13.30 13.18 51.67
N LYS A 460 -14.30 13.51 52.49
CA LYS A 460 -15.05 12.50 53.24
C LYS A 460 -15.80 11.61 52.25
N SER A 461 -15.59 10.30 52.38
CA SER A 461 -16.29 9.27 51.62
C SER A 461 -17.82 9.46 51.75
N VAL A 462 -18.48 9.80 50.64
CA VAL A 462 -19.94 9.90 50.58
C VAL A 462 -20.52 8.49 50.56
N ASP A 463 -21.45 8.23 51.47
CA ASP A 463 -22.16 6.95 51.62
C ASP A 463 -22.94 6.64 50.32
N SER A 464 -22.77 5.43 49.77
CA SER A 464 -23.31 5.06 48.47
C SER A 464 -24.83 4.83 48.46
N SER A 465 -25.51 5.00 49.60
CA SER A 465 -26.95 4.79 49.77
C SER A 465 -27.82 5.98 49.37
N VAL A 466 -27.25 7.05 48.79
CA VAL A 466 -27.98 8.28 48.41
C VAL A 466 -28.49 8.24 46.95
N TYR A 467 -28.20 7.18 46.20
CA TYR A 467 -28.54 7.09 44.77
C TYR A 467 -29.71 6.17 44.42
N ASP A 468 -30.27 5.44 45.40
CA ASP A 468 -31.47 4.63 45.17
C ASP A 468 -32.71 5.46 45.49
N LEU A 469 -33.36 6.00 44.45
CA LEU A 469 -34.72 6.50 44.53
C LEU A 469 -35.66 5.29 44.47
N GLU A 470 -36.44 5.06 45.53
CA GLU A 470 -37.53 4.09 45.53
C GLU A 470 -38.61 4.55 44.53
N THR A 471 -38.78 3.81 43.44
CA THR A 471 -39.90 3.97 42.51
C THR A 471 -41.16 3.35 43.10
N ASP A 472 -42.27 4.09 43.09
CA ASP A 472 -43.57 3.65 43.59
C ASP A 472 -44.15 2.55 42.68
N ASP A 473 -44.77 1.52 43.26
CA ASP A 473 -45.26 0.32 42.54
C ASP A 473 -46.43 0.61 41.57
N ASN A 474 -46.91 1.87 41.52
CA ASN A 474 -47.97 2.35 40.63
C ASN A 474 -47.45 3.22 39.47
N ASP A 475 -46.14 3.28 39.25
CA ASP A 475 -45.54 4.10 38.19
C ASP A 475 -45.60 3.38 36.82
N ASP A 476 -46.69 3.60 36.08
CA ASP A 476 -46.90 3.11 34.71
C ASP A 476 -46.01 3.90 33.72
N PHE A 477 -44.73 3.54 33.64
CA PHE A 477 -43.79 4.10 32.67
C PHE A 477 -43.82 3.44 31.28
N ASP A 478 -44.86 2.66 30.97
CA ASP A 478 -45.09 2.08 29.65
C ASP A 478 -46.37 2.65 28.99
N LEU A 479 -46.22 3.78 28.29
CA LEU A 479 -47.14 4.25 27.23
C LEU A 479 -46.39 4.81 26.02
#